data_AF-A0A1G1IKD2-F1
#
_entry.id   AF-A0A1G1IKD2-F1
#
_cell.length_a   1.000
_cell.length_b   1.000
_cell.length_c   1.000
_cell.angle_alpha   90.00
_cell.angle_beta   90.00
_cell.angle_gamma   90.00
#
_symmetry.space_group_name_H-M   'P 1'
#
loop_
_entity.id
_entity.type
_entity.pdbx_description
1 polymer ?
#
loop_
_entity_poly.entity_id
_entity_poly.type
_entity_poly.pdbx_seq_one_letter_code
_entity_poly.pdbx_strand_id
1 'polypeptide(L)'
;MKMNRFVIMFVAVMMIFPAVGFAEVIQGVINELNTASNTLGITRINPVTGASEQLKVSISKDATFKGVNSLGELQVGTQVRLDAAPATAGVWRATAVEKA
;
A
#
# COMPACT_ATOMS: atom_id res chain seq x y z
N MET A 1 -51.34 7.52 5.90
CA MET A 1 -50.19 6.72 6.38
C MET A 1 -48.93 7.24 5.68
N LYS A 2 -48.28 8.27 6.25
CA LYS A 2 -47.11 8.95 5.65
C LYS A 2 -45.85 8.22 6.12
N MET A 3 -45.41 7.23 5.35
CA MET A 3 -44.24 6.42 5.67
C MET A 3 -42.98 6.98 4.98
N ASN A 4 -41.98 7.28 5.81
CA ASN A 4 -40.56 7.02 5.58
C ASN A 4 -39.81 7.75 4.46
N ARG A 5 -39.69 9.09 4.56
CA ARG A 5 -38.52 9.77 3.97
C ARG A 5 -37.29 9.77 4.90
N PHE A 6 -37.51 9.61 6.21
CA PHE A 6 -36.44 9.56 7.22
C PHE A 6 -35.69 8.23 7.25
N VAL A 7 -36.35 7.10 6.94
CA VAL A 7 -35.72 5.77 7.01
C VAL A 7 -34.74 5.53 5.86
N ILE A 8 -34.98 6.13 4.68
CA ILE A 8 -34.06 6.04 3.53
C ILE A 8 -32.77 6.82 3.80
N MET A 9 -32.87 7.95 4.52
CA MET A 9 -31.70 8.78 4.84
C MET A 9 -30.79 8.15 5.90
N PHE A 10 -31.33 7.33 6.81
CA PHE A 10 -30.54 6.64 7.84
C PHE A 10 -29.75 5.44 7.29
N VAL A 11 -30.26 4.78 6.24
CA VAL A 11 -29.58 3.65 5.58
C VAL A 11 -28.41 4.09 4.69
N ALA A 12 -28.47 5.30 4.11
CA ALA A 12 -27.40 5.85 3.27
C ALA A 12 -26.13 6.24 4.06
N VAL A 13 -26.23 6.48 5.37
CA VAL A 13 -25.10 6.95 6.21
C VAL A 13 -24.23 5.79 6.72
N MET A 14 -24.71 4.54 6.70
CA MET A 14 -23.96 3.39 7.23
C MET A 14 -22.97 2.71 6.26
N MET A 15 -22.87 3.14 5.00
CA MET A 15 -22.06 2.44 3.99
C MET A 15 -20.69 3.07 3.68
N ILE A 16 -20.19 3.99 4.50
CA ILE A 16 -18.85 4.57 4.31
C ILE A 16 -17.98 4.28 5.54
N PHE A 17 -17.80 3.00 5.85
CA PHE A 17 -16.65 2.59 6.66
C PHE A 17 -15.48 2.40 5.69
N PRO A 18 -14.46 3.28 5.68
CA PRO A 18 -13.23 2.98 4.96
C PRO A 18 -12.65 1.70 5.56
N ALA A 19 -12.37 0.71 4.71
CA ALA A 19 -11.70 -0.51 5.13
C ALA A 19 -10.36 -0.11 5.79
N VAL A 20 -10.29 -0.24 7.11
CA VAL A 20 -9.07 0.04 7.86
C VAL A 20 -8.13 -1.13 7.61
N GLY A 21 -7.33 -1.03 6.55
CA GLY A 21 -6.23 -1.94 6.30
C GLY A 21 -5.13 -1.66 7.32
N PHE A 22 -4.81 -2.63 8.17
CA PHE A 22 -3.64 -2.53 9.03
C PHE A 22 -2.39 -2.45 8.16
N ALA A 23 -1.44 -1.59 8.56
CA ALA A 23 -0.14 -1.56 7.92
C ALA A 23 0.60 -2.88 8.20
N GLU A 24 1.12 -3.49 7.15
CA GLU A 24 1.96 -4.69 7.18
C GLU A 24 3.40 -4.29 6.81
N VAL A 25 4.37 -5.01 7.38
CA VAL A 25 5.76 -4.93 6.94
C VAL A 25 5.94 -5.80 5.70
N ILE A 26 6.21 -5.18 4.56
CA ILE A 26 6.52 -5.86 3.30
C ILE A 26 8.03 -5.82 3.09
N GLN A 27 8.67 -7.00 3.00
CA GLN A 27 10.08 -7.11 2.66
C GLN A 27 10.25 -7.83 1.32
N GLY A 28 11.11 -7.30 0.45
CA GLY A 28 11.39 -7.93 -0.84
C GLY A 28 12.33 -7.11 -1.73
N VAL A 29 12.50 -7.57 -2.96
CA VAL A 29 13.39 -6.96 -3.95
C VAL A 29 12.60 -6.11 -4.91
N ILE A 30 13.06 -4.88 -5.17
CA ILE A 30 12.46 -4.01 -6.20
C ILE A 30 12.61 -4.66 -7.56
N ASN A 31 11.50 -4.91 -8.26
CA ASN A 31 11.50 -5.41 -9.64
C ASN A 31 11.12 -4.33 -10.66
N GLU A 32 10.39 -3.30 -10.23
CA GLU A 32 9.97 -2.16 -11.03
C GLU A 32 10.06 -0.88 -10.20
N LEU A 33 10.45 0.24 -10.81
CA LEU A 33 10.53 1.53 -10.14
C LEU A 33 10.06 2.64 -11.09
N ASN A 34 9.08 3.42 -10.66
CA ASN A 34 8.62 4.61 -11.36
C ASN A 34 8.55 5.78 -10.38
N THR A 35 9.55 6.64 -10.43
CA THR A 35 9.70 7.81 -9.58
C THR A 35 8.72 8.93 -9.94
N ALA A 36 8.27 9.01 -11.19
CA ALA A 36 7.30 10.02 -11.62
C ALA A 36 5.90 9.77 -11.02
N SER A 37 5.49 8.50 -10.93
CA SER A 37 4.22 8.12 -10.30
C SER A 37 4.33 7.75 -8.81
N ASN A 38 5.51 7.84 -8.21
CA ASN A 38 5.80 7.35 -6.85
C ASN A 38 5.31 5.90 -6.64
N THR A 39 5.63 5.02 -7.59
CA THR A 39 5.28 3.61 -7.48
C THR A 39 6.50 2.73 -7.65
N LEU A 40 6.51 1.61 -6.97
CA LEU A 40 7.47 0.55 -7.14
C LEU A 40 6.77 -0.81 -7.16
N GLY A 41 7.37 -1.78 -7.84
CA GLY A 41 7.02 -3.17 -7.77
C GLY A 41 8.01 -3.92 -6.87
N ILE A 42 7.52 -4.84 -6.05
CA ILE A 42 8.34 -5.71 -5.20
C ILE A 42 8.04 -7.16 -5.51
N THR A 43 9.09 -7.95 -5.68
CA THR A 43 9.01 -9.41 -5.58
C THR A 43 9.30 -9.82 -4.13
N ARG A 44 8.37 -10.55 -3.51
CA ARG A 44 8.55 -11.13 -2.17
C ARG A 44 8.20 -12.61 -2.15
N ILE A 45 8.68 -13.32 -1.13
CA ILE A 45 8.14 -14.63 -0.77
C ILE A 45 7.01 -14.41 0.22
N ASN A 46 5.81 -14.89 -0.11
CA ASN A 46 4.67 -14.84 0.79
C ASN A 46 4.98 -15.70 2.03
N PRO A 47 4.95 -15.14 3.25
CA PRO A 47 5.34 -15.87 4.46
C PRO A 47 4.36 -16.99 4.83
N VAL A 48 3.13 -16.95 4.30
CA VAL A 48 2.08 -17.95 4.56
C VAL A 48 2.13 -19.09 3.53
N THR A 49 2.28 -18.76 2.25
CA THR A 49 2.20 -19.75 1.16
C THR A 49 3.55 -20.22 0.64
N GLY A 50 4.63 -19.49 0.95
CA GLY A 50 5.97 -19.74 0.39
C GLY A 50 6.10 -19.39 -1.09
N ALA A 51 5.05 -18.88 -1.72
CA ALA A 51 5.05 -18.53 -3.13
C ALA A 51 5.79 -17.20 -3.39
N SER A 52 6.44 -17.11 -4.55
CA SER A 52 6.93 -15.83 -5.04
C SER A 52 5.76 -15.00 -5.58
N GLU A 53 5.60 -13.79 -5.06
CA GLU A 53 4.53 -12.87 -5.42
C GLU A 53 5.10 -11.52 -5.82
N GLN A 54 4.46 -10.89 -6.81
CA GLN A 54 4.73 -9.51 -7.19
C GLN A 54 3.66 -8.58 -6.64
N LEU A 55 4.09 -7.54 -5.92
CA LEU A 55 3.23 -6.53 -5.33
C LEU A 55 3.51 -5.18 -5.97
N LYS A 56 2.43 -4.47 -6.31
CA LYS A 56 2.51 -3.06 -6.69
C LYS A 56 2.31 -2.18 -5.46
N VAL A 57 3.25 -1.28 -5.24
CA VAL A 57 3.24 -0.38 -4.08
C VAL A 57 3.32 1.06 -4.54
N SER A 58 2.37 1.87 -4.09
CA SER A 58 2.42 3.32 -4.17
C SER A 58 3.11 3.88 -2.91
N ILE A 59 3.95 4.88 -3.08
CA ILE A 59 4.64 5.54 -1.96
C ILE A 59 3.88 6.80 -1.62
N SER A 60 3.49 6.93 -0.35
CA SER A 60 2.81 8.13 0.12
C SER A 60 3.72 9.35 0.02
N LYS A 61 3.14 10.54 -0.17
CA LYS A 61 3.92 11.78 -0.31
C LYS A 61 4.66 12.17 0.97
N ASP A 62 4.14 11.74 2.10
CA ASP A 62 4.66 11.90 3.46
C ASP A 62 5.47 10.69 3.93
N ALA A 63 5.86 9.79 3.00
CA ALA A 63 6.60 8.60 3.38
C ALA A 63 7.98 8.95 3.97
N THR A 64 8.35 8.27 5.05
CA THR A 64 9.67 8.40 5.65
C THR A 64 10.65 7.44 4.96
N PHE A 65 11.86 7.92 4.66
CA PHE A 65 12.90 7.12 4.03
C PHE A 65 14.06 6.86 5.01
N LYS A 66 14.58 5.62 5.00
CA LYS A 66 15.76 5.21 5.77
C LYS A 66 16.77 4.52 4.85
N GLY A 67 18.05 4.89 4.97
CA GLY A 67 19.12 4.39 4.09
C GLY A 67 19.17 5.05 2.70
N VAL A 68 18.16 5.86 2.37
CA VAL A 68 18.07 6.75 1.20
C VAL A 68 17.28 7.99 1.59
N ASN A 69 17.40 9.08 0.83
CA ASN A 69 16.61 10.31 1.08
C ASN A 69 15.29 10.35 0.29
N SER A 70 15.18 9.55 -0.76
CA SER A 70 14.00 9.53 -1.62
C SER A 70 13.89 8.24 -2.43
N LEU A 71 12.73 8.05 -3.05
CA LEU A 71 12.49 6.95 -3.99
C LEU A 71 13.46 6.95 -5.19
N GLY A 72 13.98 8.12 -5.58
CA GLY A 72 14.88 8.27 -6.73
C GLY A 72 16.30 7.72 -6.51
N GLU A 73 16.67 7.44 -5.26
CA GLU A 73 17.97 6.84 -4.92
C GLU A 73 17.92 5.30 -4.88
N LEU A 74 16.72 4.71 -5.05
CA LEU A 74 16.53 3.27 -5.15
C LEU A 74 16.74 2.80 -6.59
N GLN A 75 17.04 1.51 -6.74
CA GLN A 75 17.23 0.87 -8.03
C GLN A 75 16.56 -0.51 -8.05
N VAL A 76 16.17 -0.97 -9.23
CA VAL A 76 15.74 -2.36 -9.43
C VAL A 76 16.84 -3.31 -8.95
N GLY A 77 16.45 -4.37 -8.25
CA GLY A 77 17.37 -5.30 -7.58
C GLY A 77 17.70 -4.93 -6.14
N THR A 78 17.32 -3.75 -5.67
CA THR A 78 17.54 -3.34 -4.27
C THR A 78 16.58 -4.06 -3.33
N GLN A 79 17.09 -4.60 -2.23
CA GLN A 79 16.28 -5.12 -1.14
C GLN A 79 15.69 -3.96 -0.34
N VAL A 80 14.39 -4.02 -0.07
CA VAL A 80 13.69 -2.99 0.71
C VAL A 80 12.77 -3.61 1.74
N ARG A 81 12.51 -2.84 2.79
CA ARG A 81 11.48 -3.08 3.80
C ARG A 81 10.53 -1.89 3.81
N LEU A 82 9.24 -2.16 3.69
CA LEU A 82 8.19 -1.14 3.63
C LEU A 82 7.20 -1.35 4.76
N ASP A 83 6.72 -0.25 5.34
CA ASP A 83 5.49 -0.27 6.13
C ASP A 83 4.35 0.19 5.23
N ALA A 84 3.44 -0.73 4.88
CA ALA A 84 2.43 -0.49 3.86
C ALA A 84 1.07 -1.08 4.22
N ALA A 85 0.00 -0.36 3.88
CA ALA A 85 -1.38 -0.83 4.02
C ALA A 85 -2.02 -1.08 2.65
N PRO A 86 -3.00 -1.98 2.53
CA PRO A 86 -3.81 -2.10 1.33
C PRO A 86 -4.50 -0.78 1.01
N ALA A 87 -4.30 -0.24 -0.20
CA ALA A 87 -4.93 1.01 -0.64
C ALA A 87 -6.16 0.73 -1.51
N THR A 88 -6.01 -0.18 -2.47
CA THR A 88 -7.09 -0.73 -3.32
C THR A 88 -6.78 -2.19 -3.61
N ALA A 89 -7.70 -2.93 -4.22
CA ALA A 89 -7.47 -4.33 -4.60
C ALA A 89 -6.16 -4.47 -5.41
N GLY A 90 -5.21 -5.25 -4.87
CA GLY A 90 -3.91 -5.52 -5.50
C GLY A 90 -2.88 -4.38 -5.45
N VAL A 91 -3.17 -3.25 -4.78
CA VAL A 91 -2.23 -2.13 -4.64
C VAL A 91 -2.06 -1.77 -3.18
N TRP A 92 -0.80 -1.74 -2.76
CA TRP A 92 -0.39 -1.31 -1.42
C TRP A 92 0.01 0.15 -1.43
N ARG A 93 -0.11 0.81 -0.30
CA ARG A 93 0.43 2.15 -0.07
C ARG A 93 1.40 2.11 1.10
N ALA A 94 2.65 2.46 0.84
CA ALA A 94 3.70 2.54 1.85
C ALA A 94 3.81 3.94 2.44
N THR A 95 3.98 4.00 3.76
CA THR A 95 4.27 5.22 4.53
C THR A 95 5.70 5.24 5.05
N ALA A 96 6.43 4.13 4.96
CA ALA A 96 7.86 4.09 5.22
C ALA A 96 8.58 3.20 4.21
N VAL A 97 9.79 3.60 3.83
CA VAL A 97 10.67 2.87 2.91
C VAL A 97 12.07 2.80 3.53
N GLU A 98 12.55 1.59 3.79
CA GLU A 98 13.90 1.33 4.26
C GLU A 98 14.67 0.55 3.20
N LYS A 99 15.82 1.08 2.78
CA LYS A 99 16.80 0.35 1.99
C LYS A 99 17.57 -0.60 2.91
N ALA A 100 17.50 -1.90 2.63
CA ALA A 100 18.22 -2.93 3.37
C ALA A 100 19.62 -3.19 2.79
#